data_AF-A0A841IUW5-F1
#
_entry.id   AF-A0A841IUW5-F1
#
_cell.length_a   1.000
_cell.length_b   1.000
_cell.length_c   1.000
_cell.angle_alpha   90.00
_cell.angle_beta   90.00
_cell.angle_gamma   90.00
#
_symmetry.space_group_name_H-M   'P 1'
#
loop_
_entity.id
_entity.type
_entity.pdbx_description
1 polymer ?
#
loop_
_entity_poly.entity_id
_entity_poly.type
_entity_poly.pdbx_seq_one_letter_code
_entity_poly.pdbx_strand_id
1 'polypeptide(L)'
;MQLPWRRPLPGPVCPVCGHPSCRHRRAQQLPRLGGHRAEYAREHAHAAALQRQYRHLIVYYGEATQSFWAVTPAGLVEGRDIDALLLALWPHIQGSVVRGGQRQVTGGAGVVAAA
;
A
#
# COMPACT_ATOMS: atom_id res chain seq x y z
N MET A 1 28.54 10.15 -18.71
CA MET A 1 28.48 8.69 -18.94
C MET A 1 27.06 8.33 -19.38
N GLN A 2 26.83 8.17 -20.70
CA GLN A 2 25.54 7.75 -21.25
C GLN A 2 25.51 6.23 -21.30
N LEU A 3 24.57 5.61 -20.58
CA LEU A 3 24.27 4.19 -20.72
C LEU A 3 23.65 3.98 -22.11
N PRO A 4 24.08 2.96 -22.88
CA PRO A 4 23.52 2.71 -24.20
C PRO A 4 22.04 2.37 -24.05
N TRP A 5 21.21 3.01 -24.87
CA TRP A 5 19.79 2.73 -24.97
C TRP A 5 19.61 1.28 -25.42
N ARG A 6 19.26 0.37 -24.49
CA ARG A 6 18.91 -0.99 -24.87
C ARG A 6 17.56 -0.92 -25.57
N ARG A 7 17.55 -1.14 -26.90
CA ARG A 7 16.32 -1.45 -27.62
C ARG A 7 15.61 -2.60 -26.88
N PRO A 8 14.31 -2.49 -26.57
CA PRO A 8 13.56 -3.63 -26.08
C PRO A 8 13.73 -4.75 -27.10
N LEU A 9 14.37 -5.85 -26.71
CA LEU A 9 14.44 -7.04 -27.57
C LEU A 9 12.99 -7.38 -27.95
N PRO A 10 12.61 -7.35 -29.24
CA PRO A 10 11.37 -7.94 -29.71
C PRO A 10 11.56 -9.45 -29.69
N GLY A 11 11.70 -9.99 -28.48
CA GLY A 11 11.60 -11.42 -28.22
C GLY A 11 10.14 -11.75 -27.91
N PRO A 12 9.72 -13.00 -28.14
CA PRO A 12 8.37 -13.45 -27.80
C PRO A 12 8.08 -13.07 -26.34
N VAL A 13 6.95 -12.40 -26.12
CA VAL A 13 6.47 -12.15 -24.76
C VAL A 13 6.31 -13.53 -24.12
N CYS A 14 7.18 -13.86 -23.16
CA CYS A 14 7.15 -15.18 -22.54
C CYS A 14 5.76 -15.39 -21.92
N PRO A 15 4.97 -16.39 -22.35
CA PRO A 15 3.58 -16.52 -21.91
C PRO A 15 3.48 -16.95 -20.44
N VAL A 16 4.55 -17.50 -19.86
CA VAL A 16 4.49 -18.23 -18.58
C VAL A 16 5.37 -17.66 -17.47
N CYS A 17 6.43 -16.91 -17.77
CA CYS A 17 7.36 -16.51 -16.71
C CYS A 17 6.80 -15.40 -15.82
N GLY A 18 7.17 -15.43 -14.54
CA GLY A 18 6.78 -14.44 -13.53
C GLY A 18 7.65 -13.18 -13.50
N HIS A 19 8.59 -13.00 -14.45
CA HIS A 19 9.44 -11.82 -14.46
C HIS A 19 8.62 -10.53 -14.61
N PRO A 20 8.88 -9.48 -13.81
CA PRO A 20 8.08 -8.24 -13.83
C PRO A 20 7.93 -7.62 -15.23
N SER A 21 9.01 -7.60 -16.02
CA SER A 21 9.01 -7.02 -17.37
C SER A 21 8.21 -7.84 -18.39
N CYS A 22 8.19 -9.17 -18.27
CA CYS A 22 7.39 -10.04 -19.13
C CYS A 22 5.92 -9.97 -18.74
N ARG A 23 5.64 -10.04 -17.45
CA ARG A 23 4.31 -9.88 -16.87
C ARG A 23 3.68 -8.54 -17.26
N HIS A 24 4.44 -7.45 -17.17
CA HIS A 24 3.98 -6.12 -17.59
C HIS A 24 3.64 -6.05 -19.08
N ARG A 25 4.48 -6.63 -19.94
CA ARG A 25 4.21 -6.70 -21.38
C ARG A 25 2.96 -7.52 -21.71
N ARG A 26 2.74 -8.66 -21.04
CA ARG A 26 1.49 -9.44 -21.18
C ARG A 26 0.29 -8.61 -20.72
N ALA A 27 0.41 -7.97 -19.56
CA ALA A 27 -0.68 -7.18 -18.97
C ALA A 27 -1.13 -6.06 -19.92
N GLN A 28 -0.21 -5.41 -20.65
CA GLN A 28 -0.53 -4.38 -21.62
C GLN A 28 -1.45 -4.85 -22.76
N GLN A 29 -1.43 -6.14 -23.10
CA GLN A 29 -2.25 -6.74 -24.15
C GLN A 29 -3.60 -7.24 -23.64
N LEU A 30 -3.85 -7.20 -22.33
CA LEU A 30 -5.08 -7.68 -21.72
C LEU A 30 -6.07 -6.55 -21.49
N PRO A 31 -7.39 -6.84 -21.61
CA PRO A 31 -8.42 -5.89 -21.22
C PRO A 31 -8.38 -5.64 -19.71
N ARG A 32 -8.88 -4.47 -19.29
CA ARG A 32 -9.19 -4.20 -17.89
C ARG A 32 -10.59 -4.72 -17.59
N LEU A 33 -10.69 -5.71 -16.71
CA LEU A 33 -11.96 -6.25 -16.23
C LEU A 33 -12.13 -5.81 -14.78
N GLY A 34 -13.22 -5.12 -14.46
CA GLY A 34 -13.39 -4.55 -13.11
C GLY A 34 -12.27 -3.55 -12.73
N GLY A 35 -11.74 -2.82 -13.71
CA GLY A 35 -10.72 -1.78 -13.49
C GLY A 35 -9.27 -2.27 -13.40
N HIS A 36 -9.03 -3.59 -13.40
CA HIS A 36 -7.68 -4.16 -13.30
C HIS A 36 -7.39 -5.20 -14.38
N ARG A 37 -6.11 -5.47 -14.62
CA ARG A 37 -5.63 -6.48 -15.58
C ARG A 37 -5.44 -7.82 -14.87
N ALA A 38 -5.80 -8.91 -15.54
CA ALA A 38 -5.76 -10.26 -14.97
C ALA A 38 -4.36 -10.67 -14.48
N GLU A 39 -3.30 -10.19 -15.14
CA GLU A 39 -1.92 -10.41 -14.69
C GLU A 39 -1.71 -9.95 -13.25
N TYR A 40 -2.36 -8.89 -12.77
CA TYR A 40 -2.17 -8.29 -11.44
C TYR A 40 -3.28 -8.61 -10.43
N ALA A 41 -4.11 -9.63 -10.71
CA ALA A 41 -5.26 -9.96 -9.86
C ALA A 41 -4.86 -10.30 -8.42
N ARG A 42 -3.70 -10.95 -8.23
CA ARG A 42 -3.20 -11.33 -6.89
C ARG A 42 -2.90 -10.11 -6.03
N GLU A 43 -2.27 -9.08 -6.59
CA GLU A 43 -1.91 -7.86 -5.88
C GLU A 43 -3.16 -7.08 -5.48
N HIS A 44 -4.15 -7.00 -6.37
CA HIS A 44 -5.44 -6.39 -6.04
C HIS A 44 -6.17 -7.15 -4.93
N ALA A 45 -6.15 -8.49 -4.97
CA ALA A 45 -6.72 -9.31 -3.90
C ALA A 45 -6.02 -9.08 -2.56
N HIS A 46 -4.69 -8.94 -2.55
CA HIS A 46 -3.95 -8.62 -1.33
C HIS A 46 -4.27 -7.21 -0.81
N ALA A 47 -4.33 -6.20 -1.69
CA ALA A 47 -4.71 -4.84 -1.31
C ALA A 47 -6.13 -4.80 -0.70
N ALA A 48 -7.08 -5.53 -1.30
CA ALA A 48 -8.44 -5.67 -0.77
C ALA A 48 -8.47 -6.39 0.58
N ALA A 49 -7.62 -7.40 0.78
CA ALA A 49 -7.50 -8.09 2.07
C ALA A 49 -6.97 -7.14 3.17
N LEU A 50 -5.97 -6.32 2.86
CA LEU A 50 -5.45 -5.29 3.76
C LEU A 50 -6.51 -4.23 4.07
N GLN A 51 -7.23 -3.74 3.05
CA GLN A 51 -8.34 -2.80 3.22
C GLN A 51 -9.43 -3.34 4.16
N ARG A 52 -9.74 -4.63 4.03
CA ARG A 52 -10.72 -5.31 4.89
C ARG A 52 -10.26 -5.37 6.35
N GLN A 53 -8.96 -5.55 6.57
CA GLN A 53 -8.34 -5.61 7.89
C GLN A 53 -8.21 -4.21 8.53
N TYR A 54 -7.81 -3.20 7.77
CA TYR A 54 -7.56 -1.83 8.24
C TYR A 54 -8.53 -0.85 7.58
N ARG A 55 -9.79 -0.88 8.01
CA ARG A 55 -10.90 -0.15 7.36
C ARG A 55 -10.77 1.37 7.34
N HIS A 56 -9.90 1.94 8.18
CA HIS A 56 -9.63 3.38 8.24
C HIS A 56 -8.57 3.86 7.25
N LEU A 57 -7.94 2.94 6.52
CA LEU A 57 -6.99 3.24 5.44
C LEU A 57 -7.70 3.07 4.10
N ILE A 58 -7.15 3.65 3.02
CA ILE A 58 -7.55 3.30 1.65
C ILE A 58 -6.34 2.67 0.98
N VAL A 59 -6.39 1.35 0.77
CA VAL A 59 -5.28 0.54 0.24
C VAL A 59 -5.61 0.07 -1.18
N TYR A 60 -4.67 0.26 -2.11
CA TYR A 60 -4.83 -0.15 -3.52
C TYR A 60 -3.49 -0.52 -4.15
N TYR A 61 -3.53 -1.27 -5.26
CA TYR A 61 -2.35 -1.59 -6.07
C TYR A 61 -2.32 -0.74 -7.34
N GLY A 62 -1.22 -0.02 -7.56
CA GLY A 62 -1.00 0.79 -8.75
C GLY A 62 -0.35 -0.02 -9.86
N GLU A 63 -1.11 -0.45 -10.88
CA GLU A 63 -0.54 -1.24 -11.98
C GLU A 63 0.52 -0.49 -12.82
N ALA A 64 0.39 0.84 -12.91
CA ALA A 64 1.33 1.67 -13.65
C ALA A 64 2.68 1.81 -12.93
N THR A 65 2.65 1.90 -11.60
CA THR A 65 3.85 2.02 -10.75
C THR A 65 4.36 0.66 -10.28
N GLN A 66 3.54 -0.39 -10.41
CA GLN A 66 3.76 -1.74 -9.88
C GLN A 66 4.03 -1.75 -8.37
N SER A 67 3.31 -0.91 -7.63
CA SER A 67 3.49 -0.72 -6.19
C SER A 67 2.16 -0.66 -5.45
N PHE A 68 2.21 -0.96 -4.15
CA PHE A 68 1.10 -0.80 -3.24
C PHE A 68 1.07 0.62 -2.70
N TRP A 69 -0.14 1.15 -2.54
CA TRP A 69 -0.39 2.48 -2.04
C TRP A 69 -1.40 2.42 -0.91
N ALA A 70 -1.21 3.28 0.09
CA ALA A 70 -2.16 3.48 1.15
C ALA A 70 -2.35 4.98 1.44
N VAL A 71 -3.60 5.42 1.44
CA VAL A 71 -3.97 6.74 1.95
C VAL A 71 -4.15 6.62 3.45
N THR A 72 -3.40 7.43 4.19
CA THR A 72 -3.44 7.52 5.65
C THR A 72 -3.81 8.95 6.07
N PRO A 73 -4.19 9.20 7.34
CA PRO A 73 -4.39 10.56 7.84
C PRO A 73 -3.15 11.46 7.74
N ALA A 74 -1.94 10.89 7.70
CA ALA A 74 -0.70 11.66 7.54
C ALA A 74 -0.33 11.91 6.07
N GLY A 75 -1.05 11.31 5.12
CA GLY A 75 -0.79 11.43 3.69
C GLY A 75 -0.71 10.08 2.99
N LEU A 76 -0.17 10.13 1.77
CA LEU A 76 -0.07 8.99 0.87
C LEU A 76 1.26 8.26 1.05
N VAL A 77 1.20 6.94 1.20
CA VAL A 77 2.36 6.06 1.41
C VAL A 77 2.45 5.05 0.27
N GLU A 78 3.66 4.85 -0.27
CA GLU A 78 3.98 3.85 -1.28
C GLU A 78 4.84 2.74 -0.69
N GLY A 79 4.56 1.48 -1.06
CA GLY A 79 5.40 0.32 -0.80
C GLY A 79 5.58 -0.52 -2.06
N ARG A 80 6.80 -0.96 -2.36
CA ARG A 80 7.07 -1.79 -3.55
C ARG A 80 6.39 -3.17 -3.49
N ASP A 81 6.21 -3.67 -2.28
CA ASP A 81 5.51 -4.89 -1.95
C ASP A 81 4.70 -4.67 -0.67
N ILE A 82 4.00 -5.72 -0.23
CA ILE A 82 3.12 -5.68 0.93
C ILE A 82 3.90 -5.47 2.21
N ASP A 83 5.06 -6.11 2.34
CA ASP A 83 5.85 -6.04 3.57
C ASP A 83 6.42 -4.63 3.75
N ALA A 84 6.93 -4.03 2.66
CA ALA A 84 7.35 -2.63 2.64
C ALA A 84 6.21 -1.67 2.98
N LEU A 85 5.01 -1.90 2.44
CA LEU A 85 3.85 -1.08 2.76
C LEU A 85 3.45 -1.23 4.24
N LEU A 86 3.38 -2.46 4.75
CA LEU A 86 3.00 -2.72 6.14
C LEU A 86 4.00 -2.12 7.13
N LEU A 87 5.29 -2.19 6.82
CA LEU A 87 6.33 -1.56 7.64
C LEU A 87 6.15 -0.04 7.68
N ALA A 88 5.89 0.60 6.53
CA ALA A 88 5.63 2.03 6.46
C ALA A 88 4.31 2.43 7.16
N LEU A 89 3.30 1.56 7.13
CA LEU A 89 2.01 1.76 7.78
C LEU A 89 2.01 1.48 9.28
N TRP A 90 3.09 0.93 9.83
CA TRP A 90 3.19 0.53 11.24
C TRP A 90 2.65 1.59 12.22
N PRO A 91 2.97 2.90 12.10
CA PRO A 91 2.42 3.91 13.01
C PRO A 91 0.89 4.06 12.93
N HIS A 92 0.30 3.86 11.75
CA HIS A 92 -1.12 4.08 11.48
C HIS A 92 -1.99 2.87 11.82
N ILE A 93 -1.43 1.67 11.77
CA ILE A 93 -2.13 0.46 12.18
C ILE A 93 -2.10 0.29 13.71
N GLN A 94 -1.02 0.70 14.40
CA GLN A 94 -0.93 0.64 15.86
C GLN A 94 -1.75 1.74 16.56
N GLY A 95 -1.83 2.94 15.99
CA GLY A 95 -2.64 4.04 16.52
C GLY A 95 -4.15 3.76 16.55
N SER A 96 -4.62 2.70 15.88
CA SER A 96 -6.02 2.27 15.91
C SER A 96 -6.41 1.54 17.21
N VAL A 97 -5.44 1.05 18.00
CA VAL A 97 -5.68 0.32 19.25
C VAL A 97 -5.99 1.25 20.44
N VAL A 98 -5.71 2.57 20.36
CA VAL A 98 -5.79 3.48 21.53
C VAL A 98 -7.07 4.33 21.59
N ARG A 99 -7.98 4.23 20.60
CA ARG A 99 -9.18 5.11 20.55
C ARG A 99 -10.40 4.53 21.29
N GLY A 100 -10.18 3.88 22.44
CA GLY A 100 -11.23 3.20 23.23
C GLY A 100 -11.16 3.42 24.75
N GLY A 101 -10.38 4.37 25.26
CA GLY A 101 -10.34 4.58 26.72
C GLY A 101 -9.39 5.66 27.18
N GLN A 102 -9.74 6.93 26.98
CA GLN A 102 -9.25 7.99 27.84
C GLN A 102 -10.45 8.74 28.45
N ARG A 103 -10.89 8.23 29.61
CA ARG A 103 -11.71 8.98 30.55
C ARG A 103 -10.77 9.99 31.20
N GLN A 104 -10.83 11.23 30.75
CA GLN A 104 -10.08 12.34 31.33
C GLN A 104 -10.66 12.59 32.73
N VAL A 105 -10.01 12.07 33.76
CA VAL A 105 -10.32 12.42 35.16
C VAL A 105 -9.75 13.82 35.39
N THR A 106 -10.63 14.81 35.41
CA THR A 106 -10.32 16.15 35.89
C THR A 106 -10.02 16.09 37.39
N GLY A 107 -8.74 15.88 37.73
CA GLY A 107 -8.23 16.00 39.09
C GLY A 107 -7.89 17.45 39.40
N GLY A 108 -8.88 18.24 39.83
CA GLY A 108 -8.62 19.49 40.53
C GLY A 108 -8.17 19.17 41.95
N ALA A 109 -6.99 19.64 42.35
CA ALA A 109 -6.54 19.63 43.73
C ALA A 109 -5.94 20.99 44.05
N GLY A 110 -6.60 21.67 44.98
CA GLY A 110 -6.34 23.05 45.37
C GLY A 110 -5.00 23.24 46.08
N VAL A 111 -4.48 24.43 45.89
CA VAL A 111 -3.45 25.08 46.69
C VAL A 111 -3.89 25.15 48.15
N VAL A 112 -3.04 24.68 49.07
CA VAL A 112 -3.10 25.02 50.49
C VAL A 112 -1.85 25.81 50.86
N ALA A 113 -2.08 27.06 51.26
CA ALA A 113 -1.09 27.94 51.87
C ALA A 113 -0.83 27.50 53.31
N ALA A 114 0.44 27.45 53.71
CA ALA A 114 0.83 27.32 55.12
C ALA A 114 1.09 28.73 55.67
N ALA A 115 0.44 29.03 56.80
CA ALA A 115 0.68 30.19 57.66
C ALA A 115 1.80 29.89 58.67
#